data_AF-A0A958R890-F1
#
_entry.id   AF-A0A958R890-F1
#
_cell.length_a   1.000
_cell.length_b   1.000
_cell.length_c   1.000
_cell.angle_alpha   90.00
_cell.angle_beta   90.00
_cell.angle_gamma   90.00
#
_symmetry.space_group_name_H-M   'P 1'
#
loop_
_entity.id
_entity.type
_entity.pdbx_description
1 polymer ?
#
loop_
_entity_poly.entity_id
_entity_poly.type
_entity_poly.pdbx_seq_one_letter_code
_entity_poly.pdbx_strand_id
1 'polypeptide(L)' 'MQFDVPATYPSAPIELELPELEGKTIKMYRGGKICQDIHFAPLWAKHSPRLGIAHALAMALGPWLAAEVPNMVK' A
#
# COMPACT_ATOMS: atom_id res chain seq x y z
N MET A 1 7.63 8.46 3.43
CA MET A 1 6.62 7.38 3.63
C MET A 1 5.93 7.63 4.95
N GLN A 2 4.59 7.59 4.94
CA GLN A 2 3.76 7.78 6.13
C GLN A 2 2.51 6.88 6.05
N PHE A 3 1.88 6.61 7.19
CA PHE A 3 0.60 5.93 7.28
C PHE A 3 0.00 6.19 8.67
N ASP A 4 -1.33 6.14 8.75
CA ASP A 4 -2.06 6.11 10.01
C ASP A 4 -2.65 4.71 10.25
N VAL A 5 -2.82 4.36 11.53
CA VAL A 5 -3.48 3.12 11.93
C VAL A 5 -4.98 3.38 12.04
N PRO A 6 -5.83 2.78 11.18
CA PRO A 6 -7.27 3.02 11.24
C PRO A 6 -7.86 2.40 12.52
N ALA A 7 -8.96 2.96 13.01
CA ALA A 7 -9.69 2.41 14.17
C ALA A 7 -10.20 0.97 13.94
N THR A 8 -10.33 0.57 12.68
CA THR A 8 -10.73 -0.79 12.27
C THR A 8 -9.56 -1.76 12.12
N TYR A 9 -8.33 -1.35 12.38
CA TYR A 9 -7.17 -2.24 12.36
C TYR A 9 -7.28 -3.32 13.44
N PRO A 10 -6.91 -4.60 13.16
CA PRO A 10 -6.32 -5.15 11.93
C PRO A 10 -7.34 -5.68 10.91
N SER A 11 -8.64 -5.46 11.12
CA SER A 11 -9.68 -5.86 10.15
C SER A 11 -9.47 -5.16 8.81
N ALA A 12 -9.21 -3.84 8.86
CA ALA A 12 -8.72 -3.09 7.70
C ALA A 12 -7.19 -2.94 7.75
N PRO A 13 -6.49 -3.06 6.62
CA PRO A 13 -5.07 -2.75 6.53
C PRO A 13 -4.81 -1.25 6.69
N ILE A 14 -3.56 -0.89 6.95
CA ILE A 14 -3.09 0.50 6.85
C ILE A 14 -3.10 0.98 5.40
N GLU A 15 -3.38 2.27 5.19
CA GLU A 15 -3.18 2.92 3.89
C GLU A 15 -1.78 3.54 3.85
N LEU A 16 -1.02 3.22 2.81
CA LEU A 16 0.36 3.66 2.66
C LEU A 16 0.43 4.92 1.79
N GLU A 17 1.12 5.94 2.29
CA GLU A 17 1.28 7.23 1.65
C GLU A 17 2.75 7.56 1.33
N LEU A 18 2.99 7.98 0.10
CA LEU A 18 4.27 8.42 -0.44
C LEU A 18 4.10 9.80 -1.12
N PRO A 19 3.95 10.91 -0.36
CA PRO A 19 3.65 12.23 -0.93
C PRO A 19 4.68 12.71 -1.96
N GLU A 20 5.95 12.33 -1.79
CA GLU A 20 7.06 12.64 -2.71
C GLU A 20 6.89 12.07 -4.13
N LEU A 21 6.00 11.10 -4.30
CA LEU A 21 5.72 10.43 -5.57
C LEU A 21 4.37 10.84 -6.18
N GLU A 22 3.60 11.72 -5.52
CA GLU A 22 2.32 12.17 -6.02
C GLU A 22 2.47 12.83 -7.41
N GLY A 23 1.64 12.41 -8.36
CA GLY A 23 1.68 12.87 -9.75
C GLY A 23 2.78 12.24 -10.62
N LYS A 24 3.66 11.39 -10.08
CA LYS A 24 4.73 10.71 -10.85
C LYS A 24 4.30 9.35 -11.42
N THR A 25 3.19 8.79 -10.95
CA THR A 25 2.58 7.57 -11.50
C THR A 25 1.05 7.64 -11.42
N ILE A 26 0.37 6.93 -12.33
CA ILE A 26 -1.08 6.72 -12.33
C ILE A 26 -1.54 5.76 -11.23
N LYS A 27 -0.64 4.98 -10.63
CA LYS A 27 -0.93 4.00 -9.57
C LYS A 27 -0.92 4.63 -8.18
N MET A 28 -1.45 5.85 -8.07
CA MET A 28 -1.67 6.56 -6.81
C MET A 28 -3.04 7.23 -6.78
N TYR A 29 -3.62 7.28 -5.57
CA TYR A 29 -4.78 8.09 -5.24
C TYR A 29 -4.35 9.44 -4.63
N ARG A 30 -5.33 10.32 -4.42
CA ARG A 30 -5.11 11.66 -3.84
C ARG A 30 -4.37 11.60 -2.50
N GLY A 31 -3.42 12.51 -2.31
CA GLY A 31 -2.61 12.60 -1.09
C GLY A 31 -1.44 11.63 -1.07
N GLY A 32 -1.00 11.15 -2.24
CA GLY A 32 0.12 10.21 -2.35
C GLY A 32 -0.18 8.80 -1.83
N LYS A 33 -1.45 8.41 -1.72
CA LYS A 33 -1.83 7.04 -1.34
C LYS A 33 -1.53 6.07 -2.48
N ILE A 34 -0.88 4.94 -2.19
CA ILE A 34 -0.58 3.95 -3.24
C ILE A 34 -1.84 3.18 -3.66
N CYS A 35 -2.01 2.94 -4.96
CA CYS A 35 -3.02 2.01 -5.45
C CYS A 35 -2.57 0.57 -5.16
N GLN A 36 -3.20 -0.08 -4.19
CA GLN A 36 -2.93 -1.47 -3.86
C GLN A 36 -3.37 -2.41 -5.00
N ASP A 37 -2.72 -3.56 -5.09
CA ASP A 37 -3.13 -4.60 -6.06
C ASP A 37 -4.50 -5.18 -5.70
N ILE A 38 -5.28 -5.56 -6.73
CA ILE A 38 -6.64 -6.10 -6.55
C ILE A 38 -6.66 -7.38 -5.69
N HIS A 39 -5.55 -8.12 -5.62
CA HIS A 39 -5.43 -9.34 -4.83
C HIS A 39 -5.08 -9.07 -3.37
N PHE A 40 -4.59 -7.86 -3.03
CA PHE A 40 -4.18 -7.54 -1.66
C PHE A 40 -5.37 -7.53 -0.69
N ALA A 41 -6.49 -6.89 -1.04
CA ALA A 41 -7.64 -6.79 -0.15
C ALA A 41 -8.27 -8.17 0.18
N PRO A 42 -8.52 -9.07 -0.80
CA PRO A 42 -8.96 -10.43 -0.51
C PRO A 42 -7.95 -11.23 0.32
N LEU A 43 -6.65 -11.09 0.03
CA LEU A 43 -5.60 -11.76 0.78
C LEU A 43 -5.56 -11.28 2.24
N TRP A 44 -5.71 -9.97 2.47
CA TRP A 44 -5.75 -9.38 3.80
C TRP A 44 -6.94 -9.90 4.59
N ALA A 45 -8.14 -9.83 4.02
CA ALA A 45 -9.38 -10.27 4.65
C ALA A 45 -9.33 -11.75 5.05
N LYS A 46 -8.71 -12.61 4.23
CA LYS A 46 -8.58 -14.05 4.52
C LYS A 46 -7.69 -14.35 5.72
N HIS A 47 -6.66 -13.54 5.96
CA HIS A 47 -5.63 -13.82 6.96
C HIS A 47 -5.68 -12.87 8.17
N SER A 48 -6.55 -11.86 8.16
CA SER A 48 -6.84 -11.04 9.34
C SER A 48 -7.42 -11.90 10.47
N PRO A 49 -7.02 -11.70 11.75
CA PRO A 49 -6.16 -10.64 12.29
C PRO A 49 -4.65 -11.01 12.39
N ARG A 50 -4.20 -12.09 11.73
CA ARG A 50 -2.80 -12.56 11.85
C ARG A 50 -1.80 -11.65 11.12
N LEU A 51 -2.30 -10.87 10.17
CA LEU A 51 -1.49 -9.93 9.41
C LEU A 51 -1.26 -8.64 10.17
N GLY A 52 -0.12 -8.02 9.90
CA GLY A 52 0.42 -6.89 10.65
C GLY A 52 1.01 -5.82 9.72
N ILE A 53 1.57 -4.76 10.29
CA ILE A 53 2.23 -3.70 9.51
C ILE A 53 3.35 -4.26 8.64
N ALA A 54 4.19 -5.16 9.17
CA ALA A 54 5.25 -5.81 8.41
C ALA A 54 4.72 -6.54 7.16
N HIS A 55 3.56 -7.21 7.30
CA HIS A 55 2.90 -7.89 6.19
C HIS A 55 2.33 -6.90 5.17
N ALA A 56 1.76 -5.77 5.61
CA ALA A 56 1.32 -4.71 4.71
C ALA A 56 2.48 -4.14 3.88
N LEU A 57 3.64 -3.91 4.50
CA LEU A 57 4.85 -3.45 3.79
C LEU A 57 5.35 -4.50 2.80
N ALA A 58 5.43 -5.76 3.20
CA ALA A 58 5.93 -6.83 2.33
C ALA A 58 4.98 -7.14 1.15
N MET A 59 3.66 -7.11 1.37
CA MET A 59 2.68 -7.58 0.37
C MET A 59 2.03 -6.44 -0.43
N ALA A 60 1.96 -5.21 0.09
CA ALA A 60 1.45 -4.05 -0.66
C ALA A 60 2.59 -3.18 -1.17
N LEU A 61 3.44 -2.68 -0.27
CA LEU A 61 4.47 -1.70 -0.64
C LEU A 61 5.57 -2.30 -1.52
N GLY A 62 6.09 -3.47 -1.16
CA GLY A 62 7.17 -4.14 -1.90
C GLY A 62 6.83 -4.36 -3.38
N PRO A 63 5.73 -5.07 -3.70
CA PRO A 63 5.31 -5.28 -5.08
C PRO A 63 5.00 -3.98 -5.82
N TRP A 64 4.40 -2.99 -5.15
CA TRP A 64 4.12 -1.69 -5.76
C TRP A 64 5.41 -0.95 -6.14
N LEU A 65 6.40 -0.90 -5.25
CA LEU A 65 7.70 -0.29 -5.55
C LEU A 65 8.40 -1.00 -6.70
N ALA A 66 8.37 -2.33 -6.72
CA ALA A 66 8.98 -3.12 -7.79
C ALA A 66 8.35 -2.85 -9.17
N ALA A 67 7.04 -2.57 -9.21
CA ALA A 67 6.34 -2.26 -10.46
C ALA A 67 6.50 -0.79 -10.88
N GLU A 68 6.38 0.15 -9.95
CA GLU A 68 6.24 1.58 -10.27
C GLU A 68 7.57 2.34 -10.30
N VAL A 69 8.53 2.02 -9.41
CA VAL A 69 9.81 2.75 -9.35
C VAL A 69 10.59 2.67 -10.67
N PRO A 70 10.69 1.51 -11.37
CA PRO A 70 11.38 1.44 -12.66
C PRO A 70 10.77 2.33 -13.74
N ASN A 71 9.48 2.66 -13.64
CA ASN A 71 8.84 3.57 -14.60
C ASN A 71 9.16 5.04 -14.33
N MET A 72 9.53 5.39 -13.09
CA MET A 72 9.83 6.77 -12.67
C MET A 72 11.30 7.15 -12.82
N VAL A 73 12.21 6.18 -12.94
CA VAL A 73 13.67 6.40 -13.02
C VAL A 73 14.16 6.48 -14.48
N LYS A 74 13.25 6.43 -15.46
CA LYS A 74 13.58 6.51 -16.88
C LYS A 74 14.11 7.87 -17.31
#